data_AF-A0A4V2KS18-F1
#
_entry.id   AF-A0A4V2KS18-F1
#
_cell.length_a   1.000
_cell.length_b   1.000
_cell.length_c   1.000
_cell.angle_alpha   90.00
_cell.angle_beta   90.00
_cell.angle_gamma   90.00
#
_symmetry.space_group_name_H-M   'P 1'
#
loop_
_entity.id
_entity.type
_entity.pdbx_description
1 polymer ?
#
loop_
_entity_poly.entity_id
_entity_poly.type
_entity_poly.pdbx_seq_one_letter_code
_entity_poly.pdbx_strand_id
1 'polypeptide(L)'
;MKIFKTIFFVLLFIQAGFAQKGMIRGHIQDTVKNEGVAFAKVLINELDRETGTDVTGDFSFGDIPPGTYSLQVWIQDYPGREIDSIVIAPDGITDISILFPPECNFNHNDMTCPVCNKKDEVIPIVYGLPREEIFKKAEEGKVKLGGCVVSTCDPQWYCKRDKKSF
;
A
#
# COMPACT_ATOMS: atom_id res chain seq x y z
N MET A 1 56.53 -24.66 20.05
CA MET A 1 55.19 -24.64 20.68
C MET A 1 54.76 -23.26 21.23
N LYS A 2 55.33 -22.13 20.78
CA LYS A 2 54.89 -20.77 21.22
C LYS A 2 54.17 -19.95 20.13
N ILE A 3 54.32 -20.32 18.86
CA ILE A 3 53.70 -19.62 17.72
C ILE A 3 52.22 -19.99 17.51
N PHE A 4 51.78 -21.18 17.97
CA PHE A 4 50.39 -21.63 17.78
C PHE A 4 49.39 -20.96 18.75
N LYS A 5 49.86 -20.46 19.91
CA LYS A 5 49.00 -19.75 20.87
C LYS A 5 48.69 -18.31 20.46
N THR A 6 49.54 -17.69 19.65
CA THR A 6 49.36 -16.29 19.22
C THR A 6 48.36 -16.17 18.07
N ILE A 7 48.26 -17.20 17.21
CA ILE A 7 47.28 -17.23 16.10
C ILE A 7 45.85 -17.40 16.61
N PHE A 8 45.65 -18.08 17.74
CA PHE A 8 44.33 -18.24 18.36
C PHE A 8 43.76 -16.94 18.96
N PHE A 9 44.61 -15.96 19.28
CA PHE A 9 44.18 -14.70 19.87
C PHE A 9 43.83 -13.62 18.83
N VAL A 10 44.31 -13.75 17.59
CA VAL A 10 44.03 -12.80 16.50
C VAL A 10 42.70 -13.12 15.79
N LEU A 11 42.21 -14.36 15.89
CA LEU A 11 40.91 -14.78 15.34
C LEU A 11 39.70 -14.37 16.19
N LEU A 12 39.89 -13.77 17.38
CA LEU A 12 38.81 -13.38 18.28
C LEU A 12 38.32 -11.92 18.09
N PHE A 13 38.95 -11.14 17.20
CA PHE A 13 38.71 -9.68 17.11
C PHE A 13 37.84 -9.23 15.91
N ILE A 14 37.23 -10.15 15.16
CA ILE A 14 36.40 -9.80 13.97
C ILE A 14 34.89 -9.92 14.26
N GLN A 15 34.48 -10.16 15.50
CA GLN A 15 33.05 -10.24 15.86
C GLN A 15 32.44 -8.90 16.28
N ALA A 16 32.79 -7.82 15.58
CA ALA A 16 32.03 -6.57 15.62
C ALA A 16 31.30 -6.41 14.27
N GLY A 17 30.37 -7.32 13.99
CA GLY A 17 29.33 -7.04 13.00
C GLY A 17 28.50 -5.90 13.57
N PHE A 18 28.72 -4.68 13.08
CA PHE A 18 27.96 -3.53 13.53
C PHE A 18 26.47 -3.77 13.24
N ALA A 19 25.67 -3.97 14.29
CA ALA A 19 24.22 -3.92 14.19
C ALA A 19 23.80 -2.44 14.10
N GLN A 20 24.17 -1.76 13.00
CA GLN A 20 23.71 -0.41 12.70
C GLN A 20 22.23 -0.56 12.37
N LYS A 21 21.36 -0.05 13.23
CA LYS A 21 19.92 -0.17 13.06
C LYS A 21 19.35 1.19 12.70
N GLY A 22 18.48 1.22 11.71
CA GLY A 22 17.73 2.40 11.31
C GLY A 22 16.42 2.55 12.06
N MET A 23 15.73 3.65 11.77
CA MET A 23 14.43 4.00 12.31
C MET A 23 13.48 4.40 11.17
N ILE A 24 12.23 3.97 11.26
CA ILE A 24 11.13 4.54 10.47
C ILE A 24 10.36 5.50 11.39
N ARG A 25 10.10 6.70 10.89
CA ARG A 25 9.04 7.57 11.40
C ARG A 25 8.02 7.73 10.30
N GLY A 26 6.75 7.71 10.64
CA GLY A 26 5.75 8.05 9.64
C GLY A 26 4.54 8.72 10.21
N HIS A 27 3.78 9.31 9.30
CA HIS A 27 2.57 10.06 9.57
C HIS A 27 1.50 9.66 8.56
N ILE A 28 0.31 9.31 9.05
CA ILE A 28 -0.84 9.00 8.21
C ILE A 28 -1.82 10.18 8.25
N GLN A 29 -2.04 10.80 7.10
CA GLN A 29 -2.83 12.02 6.95
C GLN A 29 -4.15 11.73 6.23
N ASP A 30 -5.28 12.05 6.85
CA ASP A 30 -6.58 12.14 6.18
C ASP A 30 -6.62 13.44 5.36
N THR A 31 -6.62 13.32 4.04
CA THR A 31 -6.63 14.40 3.04
C THR A 31 -8.01 15.01 2.85
N VAL A 32 -9.08 14.32 3.28
CA VAL A 32 -10.45 14.84 3.22
C VAL A 32 -10.72 15.74 4.42
N LYS A 33 -10.29 15.31 5.61
CA LYS A 33 -10.47 16.07 6.86
C LYS A 33 -9.30 17.01 7.17
N ASN A 34 -8.16 16.79 6.53
CA ASN A 34 -6.90 17.45 6.86
C ASN A 34 -6.48 17.22 8.34
N GLU A 35 -6.67 15.99 8.83
CA GLU A 35 -6.33 15.54 10.19
C GLU A 35 -5.49 14.25 10.16
N GLY A 36 -4.74 13.96 11.24
CA GLY A 36 -4.02 12.69 11.38
C GLY A 36 -4.94 11.50 11.60
N VAL A 37 -4.60 10.34 11.03
CA VAL A 37 -5.38 9.10 11.19
C VAL A 37 -4.89 8.33 12.40
N ALA A 38 -5.64 8.43 13.51
CA ALA A 38 -5.34 7.73 14.75
C ALA A 38 -5.69 6.24 14.71
N PHE A 39 -4.98 5.44 15.51
CA PHE A 39 -5.21 4.01 15.73
C PHE A 39 -5.16 3.13 14.47
N ALA A 40 -4.54 3.61 13.40
CA ALA A 40 -4.22 2.80 12.24
C ALA A 40 -3.15 1.77 12.62
N LYS A 41 -3.31 0.54 12.15
CA LYS A 41 -2.32 -0.52 12.34
C LYS A 41 -1.30 -0.45 11.21
N VAL A 42 -0.01 -0.49 11.55
CA VAL A 42 1.11 -0.53 10.60
C VAL A 42 1.97 -1.74 10.91
N LEU A 43 2.29 -2.56 9.91
CA LEU A 43 3.12 -3.77 10.00
C LEU A 43 4.30 -3.65 9.04
N ILE A 44 5.50 -4.01 9.49
CA ILE A 44 6.64 -4.33 8.60
C ILE A 44 6.56 -5.82 8.28
N ASN A 45 6.26 -6.15 7.02
CA ASN A 45 5.98 -7.54 6.61
C ASN A 45 7.16 -8.48 6.86
N GLU A 46 8.37 -8.08 6.47
CA GLU A 46 9.56 -8.94 6.53
C GLU A 46 10.07 -9.16 7.96
N LEU A 47 9.65 -8.32 8.91
CA LEU A 47 10.04 -8.43 10.31
C LEU A 47 8.91 -8.93 11.22
N ASP A 48 7.69 -9.04 10.70
CA ASP A 48 6.47 -9.32 11.47
C ASP A 48 6.35 -8.40 12.70
N ARG A 49 6.65 -7.11 12.50
CA ARG A 49 6.64 -6.09 13.56
C ARG A 49 5.53 -5.08 13.32
N GLU A 50 4.65 -4.93 14.30
CA GLU A 50 3.51 -4.03 14.22
C GLU A 50 3.61 -2.85 15.20
N THR A 51 2.97 -1.74 14.83
CA THR A 51 2.70 -0.58 15.68
C THR A 51 1.35 0.02 15.32
N GLY A 52 0.82 0.86 16.20
CA GLY A 52 -0.32 1.74 15.91
C GLY A 52 0.12 3.17 15.65
N THR A 53 -0.69 3.95 14.94
CA THR A 53 -0.59 5.41 14.96
C THR A 53 -1.19 5.98 16.23
N ASP A 54 -0.61 7.08 16.73
CA ASP A 54 -1.12 7.83 17.87
C ASP A 54 -2.28 8.78 17.48
N VAL A 55 -2.69 9.65 18.41
CA VAL A 55 -3.81 10.58 18.21
C VAL A 55 -3.55 11.65 17.13
N THR A 56 -2.29 11.91 16.79
CA THR A 56 -1.91 12.84 15.73
C THR A 56 -1.63 12.11 14.42
N GLY A 57 -1.76 10.78 14.37
CA GLY A 57 -1.51 9.98 13.17
C GLY A 57 -0.06 9.58 12.98
N ASP A 58 0.80 9.78 13.98
CA ASP A 58 2.22 9.48 13.92
C ASP A 58 2.51 8.05 14.39
N PHE A 59 3.50 7.41 13.77
CA PHE A 59 4.01 6.09 14.17
C PHE A 59 5.53 6.02 14.05
N SER A 60 6.14 5.06 14.73
CA SER A 60 7.58 4.82 14.57
C SER A 60 7.96 3.36 14.77
N PHE A 61 9.03 2.96 14.09
CA PHE A 61 9.73 1.71 14.34
C PHE A 61 11.20 2.03 14.58
N GLY A 62 11.70 1.73 15.77
CA GLY A 62 13.12 1.74 16.06
C GLY A 62 13.78 0.40 15.73
N ASP A 63 15.10 0.37 15.80
CA ASP A 63 15.88 -0.87 15.80
C ASP A 63 15.68 -1.76 14.56
N ILE A 64 15.54 -1.16 13.38
CA ILE A 64 15.32 -1.90 12.12
C ILE A 64 16.66 -2.20 11.44
N PRO A 65 16.98 -3.46 11.11
CA PRO A 65 18.16 -3.76 10.29
C PRO A 65 18.13 -3.00 8.95
N PRO A 66 19.28 -2.62 8.38
CA PRO A 66 19.31 -1.98 7.07
C PRO A 66 18.83 -2.96 6.00
N GLY A 67 18.02 -2.47 5.07
CA GLY A 67 17.38 -3.33 4.08
C GLY A 67 16.24 -2.64 3.35
N THR A 68 15.53 -3.40 2.53
CA THR A 68 14.31 -2.96 1.86
C THR A 68 13.13 -3.71 2.45
N TYR A 69 12.07 -2.98 2.78
CA TYR A 69 10.91 -3.48 3.47
C TYR A 69 9.62 -3.07 2.77
N SER A 70 8.55 -3.77 3.11
CA SER A 70 7.17 -3.42 2.78
C SER A 70 6.39 -3.13 4.06
N LEU A 71 5.56 -2.09 4.01
CA LEU A 71 4.64 -1.74 5.08
C LEU A 71 3.21 -2.10 4.69
N GLN A 72 2.52 -2.80 5.59
CA GLN A 72 1.08 -3.01 5.49
C GLN A 72 0.35 -2.11 6.49
N VAL A 73 -0.65 -1.38 6.00
CA VAL A 73 -1.40 -0.39 6.76
C VAL A 73 -2.87 -0.75 6.74
N TRP A 74 -3.50 -0.83 7.92
CA TRP A 74 -4.94 -0.99 8.06
C TRP A 74 -5.51 0.21 8.80
N ILE A 75 -6.52 0.80 8.17
CA ILE A 75 -7.32 1.88 8.74
C ILE A 75 -8.72 1.32 8.93
N GLN A 76 -9.37 1.70 10.02
CA GLN A 76 -10.71 1.23 10.32
C GLN A 76 -11.65 1.49 9.14
N ASP A 77 -12.41 0.46 8.75
CA ASP A 77 -13.38 0.47 7.63
C ASP A 77 -12.76 0.55 6.22
N TYR A 78 -11.44 0.37 6.07
CA TYR A 78 -10.76 0.34 4.76
C TYR A 78 -9.99 -0.97 4.53
N PRO A 79 -9.87 -1.41 3.26
CA PRO A 79 -9.00 -2.53 2.94
C PRO A 79 -7.56 -2.19 3.30
N GLY A 80 -6.80 -3.20 3.73
CA GLY A 80 -5.37 -3.06 4.01
C GLY A 80 -4.61 -2.61 2.76
N ARG A 81 -3.69 -1.66 2.94
CA ARG A 81 -2.83 -1.12 1.89
C ARG A 81 -1.39 -1.57 2.10
N GLU A 82 -0.72 -1.93 1.02
CA GLU A 82 0.71 -2.24 1.02
C GLU A 82 1.51 -1.06 0.41
N ILE A 83 2.67 -0.79 1.01
CA ILE A 83 3.65 0.22 0.57
C ILE A 83 4.98 -0.49 0.45
N ASP A 84 5.43 -0.70 -0.78
CA ASP A 84 6.65 -1.45 -1.08
C ASP A 84 7.89 -0.56 -1.12
N SER A 85 9.05 -1.23 -1.18
CA SER A 85 10.33 -0.61 -1.54
C SER A 85 10.82 0.47 -0.58
N ILE A 86 10.53 0.33 0.72
CA ILE A 86 11.01 1.26 1.75
C ILE A 86 12.45 0.89 2.11
N VAL A 87 13.39 1.77 1.77
CA VAL A 87 14.82 1.55 2.00
C VAL A 87 15.25 2.14 3.33
N ILE A 88 15.79 1.29 4.21
CA ILE A 88 16.32 1.68 5.52
C ILE A 88 17.84 1.66 5.46
N ALA A 89 18.44 2.84 5.64
CA ALA A 89 19.88 3.02 5.74
C ALA A 89 20.38 2.73 7.17
N PRO A 90 21.64 2.28 7.33
CA PRO A 90 22.25 2.13 8.64
C PRO A 90 22.28 3.46 9.41
N ASP A 91 21.87 3.41 10.67
CA ASP A 91 21.77 4.56 11.59
C ASP A 91 20.94 5.74 11.04
N GLY A 92 20.16 5.49 9.98
CA GLY A 92 19.35 6.48 9.28
C GLY A 92 17.92 6.54 9.82
N ILE A 93 17.31 7.72 9.69
CA ILE A 93 15.88 7.91 9.90
C ILE A 93 15.22 8.00 8.53
N THR A 94 14.23 7.13 8.30
CA THR A 94 13.39 7.16 7.11
C THR A 94 12.03 7.75 7.49
N ASP A 95 11.75 8.96 7.00
CA ASP A 95 10.48 9.64 7.22
C ASP A 95 9.50 9.27 6.09
N ILE A 96 8.30 8.81 6.46
CA ILE A 96 7.26 8.34 5.54
C ILE A 96 5.97 9.12 5.78
N SER A 97 5.44 9.78 4.73
CA SER A 97 4.11 10.37 4.77
C SER A 97 3.15 9.51 3.97
N ILE A 98 2.06 9.08 4.59
CA ILE A 98 1.04 8.22 4.00
C ILE A 98 -0.25 9.03 3.90
N LEU A 99 -0.72 9.22 2.67
CA LEU A 99 -1.98 9.91 2.41
C LEU A 99 -3.15 8.93 2.43
N PHE A 100 -4.20 9.33 3.12
CA PHE A 100 -5.47 8.62 3.24
C PHE A 100 -6.63 9.57 2.88
N PRO A 101 -7.72 9.10 2.25
CA PRO A 101 -7.76 7.89 1.43
C PRO A 101 -6.68 7.93 0.34
N PRO A 102 -6.27 6.78 -0.21
CA PRO A 102 -5.31 6.77 -1.32
C PRO A 102 -5.87 7.56 -2.50
N GLU A 103 -4.99 8.17 -3.28
CA GLU A 103 -5.39 8.87 -4.50
C GLU A 103 -6.14 7.93 -5.43
N CYS A 104 -7.25 8.43 -5.98
CA CYS A 104 -8.02 7.65 -6.91
C CYS A 104 -7.38 7.66 -8.30
N ASN A 105 -6.98 6.48 -8.77
CA ASN A 105 -6.35 6.32 -10.08
C ASN A 105 -7.37 6.21 -11.24
N PHE A 106 -8.67 6.29 -10.95
CA PHE A 106 -9.74 6.23 -11.93
C PHE A 106 -10.29 7.62 -12.23
N ASN A 107 -10.38 7.95 -13.53
CA ASN A 107 -11.00 9.18 -13.96
C ASN A 107 -12.46 8.94 -14.29
N HIS A 108 -13.35 9.31 -13.37
CA HIS A 108 -14.79 9.13 -13.54
C HIS A 108 -15.39 10.05 -14.62
N ASN A 109 -14.70 11.14 -14.97
CA ASN A 109 -15.18 12.14 -15.92
C ASN A 109 -14.80 11.83 -17.38
N ASP A 110 -13.92 10.87 -17.63
CA ASP A 110 -13.51 10.50 -18.99
C ASP A 110 -13.67 9.01 -19.28
N MET A 111 -14.56 8.70 -20.22
CA MET A 111 -14.82 7.36 -20.72
C MET A 111 -13.81 6.90 -21.79
N THR A 112 -12.74 7.66 -22.05
CA THR A 112 -11.68 7.22 -22.97
C THR A 112 -10.95 6.02 -22.38
N CYS A 113 -10.97 4.88 -23.08
CA CYS A 113 -10.20 3.72 -22.62
C CYS A 113 -8.70 4.06 -22.59
N PRO A 114 -8.00 3.87 -21.46
CA PRO A 114 -6.58 4.20 -21.34
C PRO A 114 -5.65 3.27 -22.15
N VAL A 115 -6.19 2.18 -22.72
CA VAL A 115 -5.43 1.20 -23.51
C VAL A 115 -5.52 1.53 -25.00
N CYS A 116 -6.73 1.59 -25.57
CA CYS A 116 -6.91 1.83 -27.01
C CYS A 116 -7.23 3.28 -27.39
N ASN A 117 -7.43 4.18 -26.42
CA ASN A 117 -7.84 5.58 -26.64
C ASN A 117 -9.15 5.75 -27.44
N LYS A 118 -10.07 4.78 -27.35
CA LYS A 118 -11.40 4.82 -27.98
C LYS A 118 -12.52 4.77 -26.95
N LYS A 119 -13.71 5.19 -27.37
CA LYS A 119 -14.95 5.25 -26.57
C LYS A 119 -16.08 4.37 -27.11
N ASP A 120 -15.89 3.77 -28.28
CA ASP A 120 -16.92 3.06 -29.05
C ASP A 120 -17.38 1.75 -28.41
N GLU A 121 -16.47 1.05 -27.74
CA GLU A 121 -16.73 -0.22 -27.05
C GLU A 121 -16.71 -0.09 -25.51
N VAL A 122 -16.96 1.13 -24.99
CA VAL A 122 -16.96 1.39 -23.55
C VAL A 122 -18.39 1.43 -23.00
N ILE A 123 -18.62 0.70 -21.91
CA ILE A 123 -19.92 0.58 -21.22
C ILE A 123 -19.75 0.91 -19.73
N PRO A 124 -20.81 1.39 -19.04
CA PRO A 124 -20.72 1.68 -17.61
C PRO A 124 -20.67 0.39 -16.75
N ILE A 125 -20.04 0.51 -15.59
CA ILE A 125 -20.04 -0.52 -14.55
C ILE A 125 -21.10 -0.17 -13.50
N VAL A 126 -21.96 -1.14 -13.18
CA VAL A 126 -23.01 -1.00 -12.16
C VAL A 126 -22.68 -1.89 -10.97
N TYR A 127 -22.53 -1.26 -9.80
CA TYR A 127 -22.23 -1.93 -8.54
C TYR A 127 -23.48 -2.13 -7.67
N GLY A 128 -23.35 -2.95 -6.63
CA GLY A 128 -24.43 -3.27 -5.69
C GLY A 128 -25.30 -4.44 -6.13
N LEU A 129 -26.51 -4.54 -5.58
CA LEU A 129 -27.47 -5.58 -5.94
C LEU A 129 -28.32 -5.12 -7.15
N PRO A 130 -28.12 -5.70 -8.35
CA PRO A 130 -28.85 -5.29 -9.53
C PRO A 130 -30.34 -5.67 -9.44
N ARG A 131 -31.21 -4.79 -9.92
CA ARG A 131 -32.61 -5.13 -10.22
C ARG A 131 -32.68 -5.91 -11.54
N GLU A 132 -33.79 -6.62 -11.77
CA GLU A 132 -34.00 -7.44 -12.97
C GLU A 132 -33.71 -6.69 -14.29
N GLU A 133 -34.09 -5.41 -14.38
CA GLU A 133 -33.81 -4.57 -15.56
C GLU A 133 -32.30 -4.40 -15.82
N ILE A 134 -31.51 -4.14 -14.78
CA ILE A 134 -30.06 -4.00 -14.88
C ILE A 134 -29.42 -5.34 -15.24
N PHE A 135 -29.96 -6.44 -14.71
CA PHE A 135 -29.49 -7.78 -15.02
C PHE A 135 -29.67 -8.10 -16.51
N LYS A 136 -30.84 -7.81 -17.09
CA LYS A 136 -31.08 -7.94 -18.54
C LYS A 136 -30.13 -7.08 -19.37
N LYS A 137 -29.90 -5.81 -18.97
CA LYS A 137 -28.92 -4.93 -19.64
C LYS A 137 -27.50 -5.49 -19.60
N ALA A 138 -27.14 -6.21 -18.54
CA ALA A 138 -25.84 -6.86 -18.43
C ALA A 138 -25.71 -8.06 -19.37
N GLU A 139 -26.75 -8.90 -19.47
CA GLU A 139 -26.83 -10.01 -20.44
C GLU A 139 -26.75 -9.52 -21.89
N GLU A 140 -27.36 -8.36 -22.17
CA GLU A 140 -27.28 -7.67 -23.46
C GLU A 140 -25.92 -6.97 -23.71
N GLY A 141 -25.00 -6.98 -22.74
CA GLY A 141 -23.68 -6.35 -22.85
C GLY A 141 -23.70 -4.81 -22.88
N LYS A 142 -24.79 -4.19 -22.42
CA LYS A 142 -24.95 -2.73 -22.33
C LYS A 142 -24.35 -2.14 -21.05
N VAL A 143 -24.23 -2.94 -20.00
CA VAL A 143 -23.59 -2.59 -18.73
C VAL A 143 -22.74 -3.76 -18.26
N LYS A 144 -21.73 -3.49 -17.45
CA LYS A 144 -20.98 -4.53 -16.74
C LYS A 144 -21.40 -4.54 -15.27
N LEU A 145 -21.70 -5.72 -14.72
CA LEU A 145 -21.91 -5.84 -13.28
C LEU A 145 -20.55 -5.79 -12.56
N GLY A 146 -20.47 -4.92 -11.56
CA GLY A 146 -19.35 -4.77 -10.65
C GLY A 146 -19.52 -5.62 -9.39
N GLY A 147 -18.79 -5.25 -8.34
CA GLY A 147 -18.92 -5.86 -7.01
C GLY A 147 -20.14 -5.34 -6.22
N CYS A 148 -20.43 -6.00 -5.10
CA CYS A 148 -21.50 -5.59 -4.19
C CYS A 148 -21.15 -4.34 -3.36
N VAL A 149 -19.86 -4.16 -3.03
CA VAL A 149 -19.36 -3.05 -2.22
C VAL A 149 -18.95 -1.91 -3.15
N VAL A 150 -19.45 -0.71 -2.87
CA VAL A 150 -19.11 0.52 -3.61
C VAL A 150 -18.18 1.36 -2.76
N SER A 151 -17.01 1.67 -3.29
CA SER A 151 -16.05 2.63 -2.79
C SER A 151 -16.14 3.94 -3.60
N THR A 152 -15.50 4.98 -3.09
CA THR A 152 -15.37 6.26 -3.81
C THR A 152 -14.35 6.19 -4.95
N CYS A 153 -13.55 5.13 -5.04
CA CYS A 153 -12.53 4.93 -6.07
C CYS A 153 -12.65 3.57 -6.73
N ASP A 154 -13.80 3.32 -7.35
CA ASP A 154 -14.04 2.16 -8.20
C ASP A 154 -14.11 2.58 -9.66
N PRO A 155 -13.63 1.74 -10.60
CA PRO A 155 -13.75 2.04 -12.02
C PRO A 155 -15.22 2.15 -12.41
N GLN A 156 -15.57 3.19 -13.16
CA GLN A 156 -16.95 3.43 -13.60
C GLN A 156 -17.21 2.94 -15.02
N TRP A 157 -16.15 2.63 -15.77
CA TRP A 157 -16.21 2.30 -17.17
C TRP A 157 -15.51 0.97 -17.46
N TYR A 158 -16.01 0.25 -18.45
CA TYR A 158 -15.43 -1.00 -18.92
C TYR A 158 -15.29 -0.98 -20.43
N CYS A 159 -14.07 -1.18 -20.92
CA CYS A 159 -13.82 -1.38 -22.34
C CYS A 159 -14.01 -2.85 -22.69
N LYS A 160 -15.00 -3.16 -23.54
CA LYS A 160 -15.23 -4.52 -24.05
C LYS A 160 -14.08 -5.04 -24.92
N ARG A 161 -13.43 -4.15 -25.68
CA ARG A 161 -12.30 -4.49 -26.56
C ARG A 161 -11.09 -4.97 -25.78
N ASP A 162 -10.63 -4.15 -24.83
CA ASP A 162 -9.40 -4.42 -24.06
C ASP A 162 -9.67 -5.19 -22.75
N LYS A 163 -10.94 -5.51 -22.47
CA LYS A 163 -11.41 -6.17 -21.26
C LYS A 163 -10.91 -5.49 -19.97
N LYS A 164 -10.83 -4.16 -19.98
CA LYS A 164 -10.27 -3.34 -18.90
C LYS A 164 -11.36 -2.50 -18.22
N SER A 165 -11.44 -2.59 -16.89
CA SER A 165 -12.19 -1.64 -16.07
C SER A 165 -11.31 -0.43 -15.73
N PHE A 166 -11.86 0.77 -15.82
CA PHE A 166 -11.19 2.04 -15.55
C PHE A 166 -12.16 3.15 -15.14
#